data_AF-A0AAX4EZ67-F1
#
_entry.id   AF-A0AAX4EZ67-F1
#
_cell.length_a   1.000
_cell.length_b   1.000
_cell.length_c   1.000
_cell.angle_alpha   90.00
_cell.angle_beta   90.00
_cell.angle_gamma   90.00
#
_symmetry.space_group_name_H-M   'P 1'
#
loop_
_entity.id
_entity.type
_entity.pdbx_description
1 polymer ?
#
loop_
_entity_poly.entity_id
_entity_poly.type
_entity_poly.pdbx_seq_one_letter_code
_entity_poly.pdbx_strand_id
1 'polypeptide(L)'
;MGCFAASFGFATQLIFFSSSPIVLIETLHIPVDQFGYYFAVNALAITGGSLLTARLLGRVKETVILYGGAVLILLAMTGFIMTIHVLTVSVWPYLLSATLGSLGFAVLIATGAAVALSPFKSLAGQASALMAAIQMSFSSLVAWVVMNSWRDDWSPMIAAYFLLAAALLLQLQVYRMSRIRRHQSEPTALEKSSLN
;
A
#
# COMPACT_ATOMS: atom_id res chain seq x y z
N MET A 1 -13.20 -0.26 -3.11
CA MET A 1 -12.02 -1.14 -2.95
C MET A 1 -10.77 -0.48 -3.55
N GLY A 2 -10.72 -0.21 -4.85
CA GLY A 2 -9.54 0.37 -5.49
C GLY A 2 -9.03 1.67 -4.86
N CYS A 3 -9.92 2.63 -4.58
CA CYS A 3 -9.58 3.90 -3.94
C CYS A 3 -8.91 3.68 -2.56
N PHE A 4 -9.52 2.85 -1.69
CA PHE A 4 -8.93 2.52 -0.38
C PHE A 4 -7.56 1.85 -0.49
N ALA A 5 -7.39 0.90 -1.43
CA ALA A 5 -6.10 0.25 -1.63
C ALA A 5 -5.00 1.25 -2.03
N ALA A 6 -5.31 2.16 -2.95
CA ALA A 6 -4.40 3.22 -3.36
C ALA A 6 -4.11 4.22 -2.22
N SER A 7 -5.11 4.58 -1.42
CA SER A 7 -4.96 5.43 -0.23
C SER A 7 -4.08 4.78 0.83
N PHE A 8 -4.28 3.50 1.12
CA PHE A 8 -3.49 2.79 2.12
C PHE A 8 -2.04 2.62 1.68
N GLY A 9 -1.80 2.29 0.41
CA GLY A 9 -0.45 2.27 -0.15
C GLY A 9 0.23 3.63 -0.06
N PHE A 10 -0.45 4.71 -0.50
CA PHE A 10 0.14 6.04 -0.48
C PHE A 10 0.40 6.55 0.94
N ALA A 11 -0.46 6.22 1.91
CA ALA A 11 -0.24 6.51 3.33
C ALA A 11 1.06 5.87 3.84
N THR A 12 1.32 4.59 3.52
CA THR A 12 2.60 3.96 3.91
C THR A 12 3.80 4.66 3.30
N GLN A 13 3.70 5.07 2.03
CA GLN A 13 4.81 5.77 1.37
C GLN A 13 5.06 7.16 1.92
N LEU A 14 4.00 7.92 2.23
CA LEU A 14 4.15 9.23 2.87
C LEU A 14 4.78 9.11 4.26
N ILE A 15 4.38 8.12 5.06
CA ILE A 15 5.04 7.85 6.35
C ILE A 15 6.53 7.62 6.15
N PHE A 16 6.94 6.79 5.19
CA PHE A 16 8.35 6.56 4.88
C PHE A 16 9.06 7.85 4.42
N PHE A 17 8.45 8.64 3.55
CA PHE A 17 9.04 9.91 3.10
C PHE A 17 9.23 10.89 4.26
N SER A 18 8.29 10.94 5.20
CA SER A 18 8.39 11.80 6.38
C SER A 18 9.36 11.29 7.44
N SER A 19 9.46 9.97 7.63
CA SER A 19 10.30 9.37 8.68
C SER A 19 11.74 9.10 8.23
N SER A 20 11.99 8.90 6.94
CA SER A 20 13.31 8.50 6.45
C SER A 20 14.45 9.51 6.70
N PRO A 21 14.26 10.85 6.65
CA PRO A 21 15.32 11.77 7.05
C PRO A 21 15.64 11.66 8.54
N ILE A 22 14.64 11.50 9.40
CA ILE A 22 14.81 11.32 10.85
C ILE A 22 15.62 10.05 11.13
N VAL A 23 15.28 8.94 10.45
CA VAL A 23 15.97 7.67 10.66
C VAL A 23 17.37 7.68 10.06
N LEU A 24 17.54 8.08 8.80
CA LEU A 24 18.82 7.98 8.10
C LEU A 24 19.80 9.08 8.54
N ILE A 25 19.35 10.32 8.65
CA ILE A 25 20.22 11.47 8.93
C ILE A 25 20.36 11.66 10.44
N GLU A 26 19.26 11.76 11.19
CA GLU A 26 19.34 12.10 12.63
C GLU A 26 19.73 10.88 13.48
N THR A 27 19.18 9.70 13.20
CA THR A 27 19.45 8.49 14.01
C THR A 27 20.73 7.77 13.56
N LEU A 28 20.87 7.54 12.25
CA LEU A 28 22.00 6.79 11.66
C LEU A 28 23.18 7.68 11.24
N HIS A 29 23.08 8.99 11.43
CA HIS A 29 24.15 9.96 11.16
C HIS A 29 24.68 9.91 9.71
N ILE A 30 23.81 9.55 8.76
CA ILE A 30 24.19 9.51 7.35
C ILE A 30 24.36 10.94 6.83
N PRO A 31 25.49 11.24 6.16
CA PRO A 31 25.71 12.53 5.53
C PRO A 31 24.60 12.90 4.54
N VAL A 32 24.16 14.15 4.57
CA VAL A 32 23.02 14.65 3.76
C VAL A 32 23.28 14.51 2.25
N ASP A 33 24.53 14.64 1.83
CA ASP A 33 24.97 14.43 0.45
C ASP A 33 24.83 12.97 -0.01
N GLN A 34 24.83 12.02 0.92
CA GLN A 34 24.66 10.60 0.61
C GLN A 34 23.21 10.12 0.66
N PHE A 35 22.33 10.85 1.34
CA PHE A 35 20.90 10.50 1.48
C PHE A 35 20.24 10.20 0.14
N GLY A 36 20.53 10.99 -0.89
CA GLY A 36 19.97 10.81 -2.23
C GLY A 36 20.28 9.45 -2.87
N TYR A 37 21.46 8.87 -2.62
CA TYR A 37 21.82 7.55 -3.16
C TYR A 37 20.99 6.43 -2.53
N TYR A 38 20.78 6.48 -1.21
CA TYR A 38 19.92 5.53 -0.52
C TYR A 38 18.46 5.69 -0.94
N PHE A 39 18.01 6.93 -1.11
CA PHE A 39 16.66 7.21 -1.59
C PHE A 39 16.42 6.73 -3.03
N ALA A 40 17.45 6.77 -3.88
CA ALA A 40 17.38 6.25 -5.26
C ALA A 40 17.07 4.74 -5.32
N VAL A 41 17.50 3.95 -4.33
CA VAL A 41 17.14 2.52 -4.23
C VAL A 41 15.62 2.36 -4.10
N ASN A 42 14.96 3.22 -3.32
CA ASN A 42 13.49 3.21 -3.21
C ASN A 42 12.83 3.64 -4.52
N ALA A 43 13.39 4.64 -5.22
CA ALA A 43 12.88 5.05 -6.52
C ALA A 43 12.91 3.89 -7.53
N LEU A 44 13.99 3.11 -7.57
CA LEU A 44 14.08 1.89 -8.39
C LEU A 44 13.02 0.86 -8.01
N ALA A 45 12.75 0.70 -6.71
CA ALA A 45 11.68 -0.16 -6.22
C ALA A 45 10.31 0.29 -6.72
N ILE A 46 9.99 1.59 -6.62
CA ILE A 46 8.70 2.14 -7.08
C ILE A 46 8.55 1.95 -8.59
N THR A 47 9.60 2.24 -9.36
CA THR A 47 9.61 2.02 -10.81
C THR A 47 9.43 0.55 -11.16
N GLY A 48 10.16 -0.34 -10.48
CA GLY A 48 10.05 -1.79 -10.64
C GLY A 48 8.65 -2.32 -10.32
N GLY A 49 8.06 -1.88 -9.21
CA GLY A 49 6.70 -2.25 -8.80
C GLY A 49 5.64 -1.75 -9.78
N SER A 50 5.80 -0.53 -10.30
CA SER A 50 4.91 0.04 -11.32
C SER A 50 4.98 -0.75 -12.62
N LEU A 51 6.19 -1.10 -13.07
CA LEU A 51 6.40 -1.87 -14.29
C LEU A 51 5.92 -3.32 -14.15
N LEU A 52 6.15 -3.94 -12.99
CA LEU A 52 5.61 -5.24 -12.65
C LEU A 52 4.08 -5.22 -12.72
N THR A 53 3.46 -4.21 -12.10
CA THR A 53 2.00 -4.07 -12.10
C THR A 53 1.44 -3.88 -13.50
N ALA A 54 2.07 -3.04 -14.32
CA ALA A 54 1.67 -2.84 -15.72
C ALA A 54 1.70 -4.15 -16.54
N ARG A 55 2.61 -5.08 -16.22
CA ARG A 55 2.64 -6.42 -16.86
C ARG A 55 1.60 -7.40 -16.32
N LEU A 56 1.26 -7.29 -15.03
CA LEU A 56 0.30 -8.19 -14.39
C LEU A 56 -1.15 -7.77 -14.64
N LEU A 57 -1.40 -6.47 -14.78
CA LEU A 57 -2.73 -5.93 -15.03
C LEU A 57 -3.27 -6.47 -16.36
N GLY A 58 -4.50 -7.01 -16.34
CA GLY A 58 -5.11 -7.69 -17.49
C GLY A 58 -4.67 -9.15 -17.69
N ARG A 59 -3.62 -9.63 -17.00
CA ARG A 59 -3.21 -11.05 -16.99
C ARG A 59 -3.59 -11.79 -15.72
N VAL A 60 -3.58 -11.08 -14.59
CA VAL A 60 -3.89 -11.61 -13.25
C VAL A 60 -5.07 -10.83 -12.67
N LYS A 61 -5.90 -11.50 -11.87
CA LYS A 61 -7.01 -10.86 -11.15
C LYS A 61 -6.48 -9.74 -10.25
N GLU A 62 -7.11 -8.57 -10.31
CA GLU A 62 -6.69 -7.38 -9.57
C GLU A 62 -6.66 -7.64 -8.06
N THR A 63 -7.59 -8.46 -7.55
CA THR A 63 -7.59 -8.86 -6.14
C THR A 63 -6.30 -9.56 -5.72
N VAL A 64 -5.73 -10.43 -6.57
CA VAL A 64 -4.48 -11.15 -6.28
C VAL A 64 -3.31 -10.17 -6.25
N ILE A 65 -3.29 -9.21 -7.17
CA ILE A 65 -2.27 -8.16 -7.22
C ILE A 65 -2.36 -7.28 -5.96
N LEU A 66 -3.57 -6.90 -5.54
CA LEU A 66 -3.81 -6.15 -4.29
C LEU A 66 -3.39 -6.95 -3.04
N TYR A 67 -3.64 -8.26 -2.99
CA TYR A 67 -3.13 -9.12 -1.91
C TYR A 67 -1.60 -9.10 -1.87
N GLY A 68 -0.94 -9.19 -3.04
CA GLY A 68 0.52 -9.10 -3.13
C GLY A 68 1.06 -7.79 -2.57
N GLY A 69 0.42 -6.66 -2.92
CA GLY A 69 0.78 -5.35 -2.37
C GLY A 69 0.60 -5.27 -0.85
N ALA A 70 -0.48 -5.83 -0.31
CA ALA A 70 -0.71 -5.90 1.15
C ALA A 70 0.35 -6.75 1.86
N VAL A 71 0.74 -7.89 1.28
CA VAL A 71 1.79 -8.76 1.81
C VAL A 71 3.14 -8.04 1.80
N LEU A 72 3.48 -7.30 0.74
CA LEU A 72 4.71 -6.51 0.68
C LEU A 72 4.78 -5.46 1.80
N ILE A 73 3.67 -4.80 2.12
CA ILE A 73 3.60 -3.86 3.26
C ILE A 73 3.79 -4.59 4.60
N LEU A 74 3.21 -5.78 4.78
CA LEU A 74 3.43 -6.58 5.99
C LEU A 74 4.87 -7.07 6.12
N LEU A 75 5.52 -7.42 5.00
CA LEU A 75 6.93 -7.78 4.99
C LEU A 75 7.81 -6.59 5.36
N ALA A 76 7.48 -5.39 4.87
CA ALA A 76 8.16 -4.16 5.28
C ALA A 76 8.01 -3.91 6.78
N MET A 77 6.78 -4.03 7.32
CA MET A 77 6.50 -3.92 8.76
C MET A 77 7.30 -4.93 9.58
N THR A 78 7.33 -6.19 9.13
CA THR A 78 8.09 -7.26 9.79
C THR A 78 9.60 -6.97 9.74
N GLY A 79 10.09 -6.45 8.62
CA GLY A 79 11.48 -6.03 8.45
C GLY A 79 11.86 -4.88 9.39
N PHE A 80 10.98 -3.90 9.59
CA PHE A 80 11.19 -2.84 10.58
C PHE A 80 11.25 -3.38 12.01
N ILE A 81 10.35 -4.29 12.39
CA ILE A 81 10.39 -4.99 13.69
C ILE A 81 11.71 -5.75 13.86
N MET A 82 12.11 -6.54 12.86
CA MET A 82 13.36 -7.29 12.89
C MET A 82 14.57 -6.36 13.03
N THR A 83 14.54 -5.20 12.36
CA THR A 83 15.62 -4.21 12.44
C THR A 83 15.81 -3.67 13.85
N ILE A 84 14.74 -3.50 14.63
CA ILE A 84 14.78 -2.94 15.98
C ILE A 84 15.09 -4.01 17.03
N HIS A 85 14.48 -5.18 16.91
CA HIS A 85 14.48 -6.17 18.00
C HIS A 85 15.46 -7.33 17.82
N VAL A 86 15.94 -7.59 16.59
CA VAL A 86 16.73 -8.77 16.28
C VAL A 86 18.05 -8.41 15.61
N LEU A 87 18.02 -7.47 14.69
CA LEU A 87 19.19 -7.02 13.94
C LEU A 87 19.80 -5.76 14.58
N THR A 88 20.97 -5.37 14.09
CA THR A 88 21.57 -4.08 14.42
C THR A 88 20.93 -3.00 13.55
N VAL A 89 20.41 -1.94 14.21
CA VAL A 89 19.88 -0.75 13.55
C VAL A 89 20.98 -0.15 12.66
N SER A 90 20.79 -0.26 11.36
CA SER A 90 21.73 0.18 10.33
C SER A 90 20.97 0.50 9.05
N VAL A 91 21.65 1.13 8.09
CA VAL A 91 21.03 1.62 6.86
C VAL A 91 20.39 0.50 6.05
N TRP A 92 21.09 -0.64 5.88
CA TRP A 92 20.66 -1.68 4.95
C TRP A 92 19.38 -2.42 5.36
N PRO A 93 19.21 -2.91 6.61
CA PRO A 93 17.97 -3.53 7.05
C PRO A 93 16.76 -2.57 6.99
N TYR A 94 16.96 -1.31 7.37
CA TYR A 94 15.94 -0.26 7.23
C TYR A 94 15.58 -0.06 5.75
N LEU A 95 16.58 0.09 4.89
CA LEU A 95 16.39 0.37 3.47
C LEU A 95 15.73 -0.81 2.74
N LEU A 96 16.09 -2.04 3.07
CA LEU A 96 15.47 -3.25 2.52
C LEU A 96 13.97 -3.30 2.89
N SER A 97 13.65 -3.02 4.15
CA SER A 97 12.26 -2.96 4.64
C SER A 97 11.47 -1.86 3.93
N ALA A 98 12.05 -0.66 3.81
CA ALA A 98 11.46 0.47 3.09
C ALA A 98 11.27 0.18 1.59
N THR A 99 12.22 -0.52 0.96
CA THR A 99 12.16 -0.92 -0.45
C THR A 99 10.99 -1.87 -0.71
N LEU A 100 10.77 -2.85 0.18
CA LEU A 100 9.61 -3.74 0.12
C LEU A 100 8.30 -2.96 0.29
N GLY A 101 8.26 -2.01 1.22
CA GLY A 101 7.11 -1.12 1.42
C GLY A 101 6.81 -0.29 0.17
N SER A 102 7.85 0.29 -0.44
CA SER A 102 7.77 1.09 -1.67
C SER A 102 7.29 0.28 -2.88
N LEU A 103 7.72 -0.99 -2.99
CA LEU A 103 7.19 -1.93 -3.97
C LEU A 103 5.70 -2.20 -3.73
N GLY A 104 5.31 -2.46 -2.48
CA GLY A 104 3.91 -2.65 -2.10
C GLY A 104 3.05 -1.43 -2.44
N PHE A 105 3.52 -0.23 -2.09
CA PHE A 105 2.91 1.04 -2.47
C PHE A 105 2.69 1.14 -3.99
N ALA A 106 3.73 0.93 -4.79
CA ALA A 106 3.66 1.06 -6.24
C ALA A 106 2.64 0.09 -6.86
N VAL A 107 2.57 -1.14 -6.32
CA VAL A 107 1.58 -2.14 -6.75
C VAL A 107 0.16 -1.71 -6.40
N LEU A 108 -0.05 -1.21 -5.19
CA LEU A 108 -1.37 -0.82 -4.69
C LEU A 108 -1.91 0.44 -5.36
N ILE A 109 -1.06 1.45 -5.64
CA ILE A 109 -1.52 2.68 -6.28
C ILE A 109 -1.97 2.40 -7.72
N ALA A 110 -1.17 1.68 -8.50
CA ALA A 110 -1.48 1.38 -9.90
C ALA A 110 -2.70 0.46 -10.03
N THR A 111 -2.75 -0.63 -9.26
CA THR A 111 -3.88 -1.57 -9.29
C THR A 111 -5.14 -0.93 -8.69
N GLY A 112 -4.99 -0.17 -7.61
CA GLY A 112 -6.08 0.53 -6.94
C GLY A 112 -6.74 1.56 -7.86
N ALA A 113 -5.94 2.33 -8.61
CA ALA A 113 -6.43 3.26 -9.62
C ALA A 113 -7.18 2.55 -10.74
N ALA A 114 -6.61 1.46 -11.29
CA ALA A 114 -7.27 0.68 -12.33
C ALA A 114 -8.66 0.16 -11.88
N VAL A 115 -8.75 -0.37 -10.65
CA VAL A 115 -10.00 -0.88 -10.08
C VAL A 115 -10.99 0.26 -9.78
N ALA A 116 -10.52 1.39 -9.28
CA ALA A 116 -11.39 2.51 -8.90
C ALA A 116 -11.98 3.24 -10.11
N LEU A 117 -11.20 3.37 -11.19
CA LEU A 117 -11.56 4.15 -12.36
C LEU A 117 -12.25 3.33 -13.46
N SER A 118 -12.25 1.99 -13.36
CA SER A 118 -12.89 1.12 -14.35
C SER A 118 -14.36 1.43 -14.67
N PRO A 119 -15.20 1.90 -13.71
CA PRO A 119 -16.59 2.27 -14.00
C PRO A 119 -16.75 3.65 -14.64
N PHE A 120 -15.73 4.51 -14.60
CA PHE A 120 -15.84 5.95 -14.90
C PHE A 120 -15.16 6.33 -16.21
N LYS A 121 -15.37 5.56 -17.28
CA LYS A 121 -14.69 5.78 -18.57
C LYS A 121 -14.95 7.15 -19.20
N SER A 122 -16.19 7.65 -19.15
CA SER A 122 -16.58 8.96 -19.71
C SER A 122 -16.15 10.15 -18.85
N LEU A 123 -15.89 9.94 -17.56
CA LEU A 123 -15.53 10.97 -16.58
C LEU A 123 -14.15 10.68 -15.95
N ALA A 124 -13.26 10.00 -16.69
CA ALA A 124 -12.03 9.46 -16.15
C ALA A 124 -11.15 10.52 -15.48
N GLY A 125 -11.04 11.71 -16.08
CA GLY A 125 -10.25 12.82 -15.54
C GLY A 125 -10.79 13.37 -14.20
N GLN A 126 -12.12 13.55 -14.09
CA GLN A 126 -12.74 14.02 -12.84
C GLN A 126 -12.66 12.95 -11.75
N ALA A 127 -12.93 11.69 -12.11
CA ALA A 127 -12.84 10.57 -11.18
C ALA A 127 -11.40 10.37 -10.67
N SER A 128 -10.39 10.50 -11.53
CA SER A 128 -8.99 10.41 -11.11
C SER A 128 -8.58 11.58 -10.20
N ALA A 129 -9.06 12.79 -10.48
CA ALA A 129 -8.78 13.96 -9.64
C ALA A 129 -9.40 13.79 -8.23
N LEU A 130 -10.66 13.35 -8.16
CA LEU A 130 -11.33 13.08 -6.89
C LEU A 130 -10.65 11.94 -6.12
N MET A 131 -10.28 10.86 -6.81
CA MET A 131 -9.53 9.76 -6.21
C MET A 131 -8.20 10.25 -5.62
N ALA A 132 -7.43 11.05 -6.37
CA ALA A 132 -6.17 11.61 -5.89
C ALA A 132 -6.38 12.55 -4.68
N ALA A 133 -7.42 13.38 -4.69
CA ALA A 133 -7.75 14.26 -3.56
C ALA A 133 -8.09 13.47 -2.29
N ILE A 134 -8.87 12.39 -2.40
CA ILE A 134 -9.18 11.49 -1.27
C ILE A 134 -7.92 10.78 -0.80
N GLN A 135 -7.14 10.24 -1.72
CA GLN A 135 -5.89 9.54 -1.44
C GLN A 135 -4.91 10.44 -0.69
N MET A 136 -4.65 11.64 -1.20
CA MET A 136 -3.70 12.58 -0.61
C MET A 136 -4.19 13.08 0.75
N SER A 137 -5.45 13.47 0.86
CA SER A 137 -6.03 13.94 2.14
C SER A 137 -5.95 12.86 3.22
N PHE A 138 -6.36 11.64 2.91
CA PHE A 138 -6.29 10.52 3.83
C PHE A 138 -4.85 10.20 4.25
N SER A 139 -3.96 10.10 3.26
CA SER A 139 -2.57 9.70 3.50
C SER A 139 -1.81 10.77 4.29
N SER A 140 -2.07 12.05 4.02
CA SER A 140 -1.52 13.17 4.77
C SER A 140 -1.99 13.16 6.23
N LEU A 141 -3.29 12.93 6.47
CA LEU A 141 -3.82 12.83 7.83
C LEU A 141 -3.17 11.68 8.60
N VAL A 142 -3.06 10.50 7.99
CA VAL A 142 -2.41 9.34 8.62
C VAL A 142 -0.93 9.61 8.89
N ALA A 143 -0.20 10.14 7.91
CA ALA A 143 1.21 10.50 8.10
C ALA A 143 1.38 11.54 9.21
N TRP A 144 0.53 12.57 9.25
CA TRP A 144 0.55 13.57 10.32
C TRP A 144 0.32 12.95 11.71
N VAL A 145 -0.65 12.04 11.87
CA VAL A 145 -0.88 11.34 13.15
C VAL A 145 0.35 10.52 13.56
N VAL A 146 0.95 9.81 12.60
CA VAL A 146 2.15 8.98 12.84
C VAL A 146 3.33 9.84 13.26
N MET A 147 3.60 10.92 12.52
CA MET A 147 4.72 11.82 12.80
C MET A 147 4.52 12.61 14.10
N ASN A 148 3.30 13.02 14.44
CA ASN A 148 3.00 13.67 15.70
C ASN A 148 3.12 12.73 16.91
N SER A 149 3.03 11.42 16.68
CA SER A 149 3.22 10.38 17.69
C SER A 149 4.67 9.89 17.77
N TRP A 150 5.57 10.42 16.93
CA TRP A 150 6.97 10.03 16.88
C TRP A 150 7.73 10.54 18.11
N ARG A 151 8.19 9.64 18.97
CA ARG A 151 8.95 9.92 20.20
C ARG A 151 10.14 8.98 20.28
N ASP A 152 11.06 9.12 19.32
CA ASP A 152 12.33 8.37 19.23
C ASP A 152 12.22 6.85 19.02
N ASP A 153 11.03 6.35 18.69
CA ASP A 153 10.78 4.94 18.37
C ASP A 153 9.95 4.83 17.08
N TRP A 154 10.16 3.75 16.34
CA TRP A 154 9.49 3.48 15.07
C TRP A 154 8.11 2.83 15.27
N SER A 155 7.70 2.58 16.51
CA SER A 155 6.40 1.96 16.83
C SER A 155 5.19 2.64 16.17
N PRO A 156 5.09 3.98 16.03
CA PRO A 156 3.95 4.59 15.33
C PRO A 156 3.91 4.21 13.84
N MET A 157 5.07 4.14 13.18
CA MET A 157 5.17 3.70 11.78
C MET A 157 4.84 2.23 11.63
N ILE A 158 5.38 1.37 12.49
CA ILE A 158 5.13 -0.08 12.47
C ILE A 158 3.64 -0.37 12.67
N ALA A 159 3.01 0.30 13.64
CA ALA A 159 1.57 0.20 13.88
C ALA A 159 0.75 0.66 12.68
N ALA A 160 1.12 1.78 12.05
CA ALA A 160 0.43 2.27 10.86
C ALA A 160 0.53 1.30 9.68
N TYR A 161 1.73 0.77 9.39
CA TYR A 161 1.91 -0.22 8.33
C TYR A 161 1.06 -1.47 8.59
N PHE A 162 1.05 -1.97 9.82
CA PHE A 162 0.23 -3.11 10.21
C PHE A 162 -1.27 -2.84 10.03
N LEU A 163 -1.76 -1.72 10.56
CA LEU A 163 -3.19 -1.36 10.50
C LEU A 163 -3.67 -1.15 9.05
N LEU A 164 -2.88 -0.45 8.23
CA LEU A 164 -3.21 -0.22 6.82
C LEU A 164 -3.22 -1.52 6.01
N ALA A 165 -2.23 -2.39 6.22
CA ALA A 165 -2.20 -3.69 5.54
C ALA A 165 -3.31 -4.63 6.03
N ALA A 166 -3.57 -4.69 7.34
CA ALA A 166 -4.65 -5.48 7.92
C ALA A 166 -6.02 -5.00 7.44
N ALA A 167 -6.25 -3.68 7.40
CA ALA A 167 -7.48 -3.09 6.86
C ALA A 167 -7.68 -3.43 5.38
N LEU A 168 -6.60 -3.40 4.58
CA LEU A 168 -6.64 -3.80 3.18
C LEU A 168 -6.98 -5.29 3.02
N LEU A 169 -6.32 -6.16 3.78
CA LEU A 169 -6.60 -7.60 3.76
C LEU A 169 -8.04 -7.90 4.18
N LEU A 170 -8.54 -7.26 5.22
CA LEU A 170 -9.92 -7.40 5.67
C LEU A 170 -10.90 -6.94 4.59
N GLN A 171 -10.64 -5.79 3.94
CA GLN A 171 -11.43 -5.34 2.80
C GLN A 171 -11.45 -6.36 1.66
N LEU A 172 -10.30 -6.97 1.34
CA LEU A 172 -10.20 -8.00 0.31
C LEU A 172 -10.95 -9.28 0.71
N GLN A 173 -10.91 -9.70 1.98
CA GLN A 173 -11.67 -10.86 2.47
C GLN A 173 -13.18 -10.62 2.38
N VAL A 174 -13.66 -9.45 2.82
CA VAL A 174 -15.08 -9.07 2.71
C VAL A 174 -15.52 -9.03 1.24
N TYR A 175 -14.68 -8.51 0.35
CA TYR A 175 -14.95 -8.53 -1.09
C TYR A 175 -15.02 -9.96 -1.65
N ARG A 176 -14.12 -10.86 -1.23
CA ARG A 176 -14.18 -12.28 -1.64
C ARG A 176 -15.44 -12.98 -1.14
N MET A 177 -15.79 -12.82 0.14
CA MET A 177 -16.98 -13.43 0.73
C MET A 177 -18.28 -12.94 0.09
N SER A 178 -18.39 -11.63 -0.17
CA SER A 178 -19.56 -11.06 -0.83
C SER A 178 -19.71 -11.53 -2.28
N ARG A 179 -18.60 -11.73 -3.01
CA ARG A 179 -18.63 -12.31 -4.35
C ARG A 179 -19.10 -13.78 -4.33
N ILE A 180 -18.64 -14.59 -3.38
CA ILE A 180 -19.05 -16.00 -3.24
C ILE A 180 -20.56 -16.08 -2.93
N ARG A 181 -21.05 -15.25 -2.00
CA ARG A 181 -22.49 -15.21 -1.66
C ARG A 181 -23.37 -14.84 -2.85
N ARG A 182 -22.96 -13.86 -3.67
CA ARG A 182 -23.71 -13.48 -4.88
C ARG A 182 -23.81 -14.61 -5.90
N HIS A 183 -22.72 -15.38 -6.08
CA HIS A 183 -22.70 -16.53 -6.99
C HIS A 183 -23.58 -17.69 -6.52
N GLN A 184 -23.84 -17.82 -5.22
CA GLN A 184 -24.72 -18.85 -4.65
C GLN A 184 -26.20 -18.46 -4.65
N SER A 185 -26.53 -17.16 -4.73
CA SER A 185 -27.91 -16.67 -4.79
C SER A 185 -28.51 -16.63 -6.21
N GLU A 186 -27.69 -16.64 -7.26
CA GLU A 186 -28.17 -16.68 -8.67
C GLU A 186 -28.76 -18.02 -9.14
N PRO A 187 -28.24 -19.22 -8.76
CA PRO A 187 -28.79 -20.50 -9.19
C PRO A 187 -30.24 -20.71 -8.73
N THR A 188 -30.58 -20.26 -7.52
CA THR A 188 -31.91 -20.48 -6.91
C THR A 188 -32.99 -19.57 -7.50
N ALA A 189 -32.60 -18.46 -8.12
CA ALA A 189 -33.53 -17.52 -8.77
C ALA A 189 -33.93 -18.00 -10.16
N LEU A 190 -33.02 -18.62 -10.91
CA LEU A 190 -33.29 -19.18 -12.25
C LEU A 190 -34.18 -20.44 -12.16
N GLU A 191 -33.97 -21.29 -11.16
CA GLU A 191 -34.79 -22.48 -10.94
C GLU A 191 -36.25 -22.13 -10.61
N LYS A 192 -36.47 -21.11 -9.75
CA LYS A 192 -37.82 -20.59 -9.44
C LYS A 192 -38.51 -19.87 -10.60
N SER A 193 -37.75 -19.29 -11.54
CA SER A 193 -38.31 -18.65 -12.73
C SER A 193 -38.69 -19.65 -13.83
N SER A 194 -38.15 -20.87 -13.80
CA SER A 194 -38.49 -21.94 -14.76
C SER A 194 -39.70 -22.79 -14.34
N LEU A 195 -40.17 -22.60 -13.11
CA LEU A 195 -41.29 -23.34 -12.50
C LEU A 195 -42.59 -22.53 -12.46
N ASN A 196 -42.60 -21.29 -12.97
CA ASN A 196 -43.77 -20.42 -13.11
C ASN A 196 -43.95 -20.05 -14.58
#